data_AF-A0A3B9MJ09-F1
#
_entry.id   AF-A0A3B9MJ09-F1
#
_cell.length_a   1.000
_cell.length_b   1.000
_cell.length_c   1.000
_cell.angle_alpha   90.00
_cell.angle_beta   90.00
_cell.angle_gamma   90.00
#
_symmetry.space_group_name_H-M   'P 1'
#
loop_
_entity.id
_entity.type
_entity.pdbx_description
1 polymer ?
#
loop_
_entity_poly.entity_id
_entity_poly.type
_entity_poly.pdbx_seq_one_letter_code
_entity_poly.pdbx_strand_id
1 'polypeptide(L)'
;MKFQTPKLLLLTLALVFANAAARGAYAQRAGGSTTRPVHAHSFERGEELVYVAEFSRALLKKLDVADFRFIAGKDERMEKANRADTNVDAGAADYSLKLTGDVSSRGFFSKLFNLHFRERIESIVEPNTFTVQKTKRVDEQGKRSRTSESTYSNGKVFWIERDPNNPARTPRTASAAFTGQVQDILSAIYFLRTQPLELGRSFEVAISDSGRVYQIPVRVVEKKRLKTVRG
;
A
#
# COMPACT_ATOMS: atom_id res chain seq x y z
N MET A 1 -7.75 -30.03 -27.66
CA MET A 1 -8.18 -29.33 -26.42
C MET A 1 -7.80 -27.87 -26.56
N LYS A 2 -8.80 -26.96 -26.63
CA LYS A 2 -8.57 -25.51 -26.77
C LYS A 2 -8.33 -24.92 -25.38
N PHE A 3 -7.11 -24.46 -25.10
CA PHE A 3 -6.82 -23.68 -23.90
C PHE A 3 -7.36 -22.26 -24.10
N GLN A 4 -8.44 -21.98 -23.37
CA GLN A 4 -9.06 -20.66 -23.31
C GLN A 4 -8.16 -19.77 -22.43
N THR A 5 -7.44 -18.84 -23.05
CA THR A 5 -6.74 -17.75 -22.35
C THR A 5 -7.75 -16.92 -21.56
N PRO A 6 -7.57 -16.69 -20.24
CA PRO A 6 -8.44 -15.76 -19.53
C PRO A 6 -8.20 -14.35 -20.08
N LYS A 7 -9.25 -13.73 -20.62
CA LYS A 7 -9.26 -12.31 -20.98
C LYS A 7 -8.85 -11.53 -19.73
N LEU A 8 -7.69 -10.89 -19.81
CA LEU A 8 -7.20 -9.94 -18.82
C LEU A 8 -8.21 -8.79 -18.76
N LEU A 9 -9.05 -8.79 -17.73
CA LEU A 9 -9.96 -7.70 -17.46
C LEU A 9 -9.09 -6.50 -17.06
N LEU A 10 -8.88 -5.54 -17.97
CA LEU A 10 -8.26 -4.26 -17.62
C LEU A 10 -9.16 -3.57 -16.59
N LEU A 11 -8.78 -3.67 -15.32
CA LEU A 11 -9.41 -2.93 -14.24
C LEU A 11 -8.66 -1.59 -14.13
N THR A 12 -9.23 -0.54 -14.72
CA THR A 12 -8.79 0.84 -14.44
C THR A 12 -9.23 1.20 -13.03
N LEU A 13 -8.32 1.09 -12.07
CA LEU A 13 -8.55 1.50 -10.68
C LEU A 13 -8.25 3.00 -10.54
N ALA A 14 -9.28 3.81 -10.33
CA ALA A 14 -9.12 5.22 -10.00
C ALA A 14 -8.87 5.36 -8.49
N LEU A 15 -7.60 5.51 -8.10
CA LEU A 15 -7.21 5.84 -6.74
C LEU A 15 -7.17 7.36 -6.58
N VAL A 16 -7.98 7.88 -5.67
CA VAL A 16 -8.03 9.31 -5.36
C VAL A 16 -7.16 9.57 -4.14
N PHE A 17 -6.05 10.27 -4.33
CA PHE A 17 -5.10 10.59 -3.26
C PHE A 17 -5.30 12.02 -2.78
N ALA A 18 -5.47 12.20 -1.46
CA ALA A 18 -5.42 13.52 -0.82
C ALA A 18 -3.95 13.87 -0.50
N ASN A 19 -3.44 14.96 -1.08
CA ASN A 19 -2.14 15.53 -0.70
C ASN A 19 -2.36 16.51 0.46
N ALA A 20 -1.87 16.15 1.66
CA ALA A 20 -1.66 17.12 2.73
C ALA A 20 -0.32 17.80 2.46
N ALA A 21 -0.34 19.01 1.91
CA ALA A 21 0.87 19.74 1.59
C ALA A 21 1.53 20.27 2.88
N ALA A 22 2.55 19.58 3.39
CA ALA A 22 3.51 20.20 4.29
C ALA A 22 4.33 21.22 3.49
N ARG A 23 4.08 22.51 3.71
CA ARG A 23 4.82 23.61 3.08
C ARG A 23 6.22 23.71 3.69
N GLY A 24 7.20 23.00 3.13
CA GLY A 24 8.62 23.24 3.36
C GLY A 24 9.18 24.19 2.31
N ALA A 25 9.71 25.33 2.73
CA ALA A 25 10.25 26.38 1.87
C ALA A 25 11.46 25.89 1.05
N TYR A 26 11.44 26.18 -0.25
CA TYR A 26 12.59 26.00 -1.14
C TYR A 26 13.65 27.07 -0.86
N ALA A 27 14.87 26.65 -0.55
CA ALA A 27 16.06 27.48 -0.69
C ALA A 27 17.00 26.81 -1.70
N GLN A 28 17.11 27.38 -2.89
CA GLN A 28 18.12 27.01 -3.89
C GLN A 28 19.49 27.50 -3.42
N ARG A 29 20.49 26.61 -3.40
CA ARG A 29 21.87 26.96 -3.67
C ARG A 29 22.55 25.88 -4.50
N ALA A 30 23.11 26.31 -5.62
CA ALA A 30 23.89 25.51 -6.55
C ALA A 30 25.26 25.14 -5.95
N GLY A 31 25.69 23.90 -6.18
CA GLY A 31 27.03 23.41 -5.81
C GLY A 31 27.08 21.89 -5.93
N GLY A 32 27.88 21.38 -6.87
CA GLY A 32 27.97 19.96 -7.19
C GLY A 32 28.39 19.10 -5.99
N SER A 33 27.55 18.13 -5.64
CA SER A 33 27.92 16.91 -4.94
C SER A 33 26.87 15.86 -5.29
N THR A 34 27.25 14.59 -5.37
CA THR A 34 26.36 13.45 -5.59
C THR A 34 25.40 13.29 -4.41
N THR A 35 24.35 14.10 -4.37
CA THR A 35 23.30 14.00 -3.37
C THR A 35 22.41 12.83 -3.75
N ARG A 36 22.52 11.71 -3.01
CA ARG A 36 21.41 10.77 -2.89
C ARG A 36 20.16 11.60 -2.58
N PRO A 37 19.03 11.42 -3.28
CA PRO A 37 17.82 12.14 -2.94
C PRO A 37 17.46 11.74 -1.52
N VAL A 38 17.72 12.63 -0.57
CA VAL A 38 17.14 12.56 0.76
C VAL A 38 15.66 12.78 0.53
N HIS A 39 14.93 11.68 0.37
CA HIS A 39 13.48 11.71 0.44
C HIS A 39 13.14 12.15 1.86
N ALA A 40 13.01 13.46 2.06
CA ALA A 40 12.48 14.05 3.27
C ALA A 40 11.00 13.68 3.35
N HIS A 41 10.74 12.43 3.68
CA HIS A 41 9.44 11.90 4.03
C HIS A 41 9.24 12.12 5.53
N SER A 42 9.30 13.38 5.95
CA SER A 42 8.96 13.77 7.32
C SER A 42 7.45 13.79 7.43
N PHE A 43 6.87 12.62 7.69
CA PHE A 43 5.47 12.51 8.05
C PHE A 43 5.31 12.80 9.54
N GLU A 44 4.32 13.63 9.88
CA GLU A 44 3.98 13.88 11.28
C GLU A 44 3.42 12.61 11.92
N ARG A 45 3.79 12.38 13.18
CA ARG A 45 3.43 11.20 13.98
C ARG A 45 1.91 10.96 13.95
N GLY A 46 1.47 9.78 13.48
CA GLY A 46 0.08 9.32 13.61
C GLY A 46 -0.89 9.76 12.51
N GLU A 47 -0.42 9.91 11.26
CA GLU A 47 -1.29 10.23 10.13
C GLU A 47 -2.29 9.09 9.82
N GLU A 48 -3.58 9.40 9.88
CA GLU A 48 -4.67 8.51 9.51
C GLU A 48 -5.41 9.05 8.27
N LEU A 49 -5.66 8.19 7.28
CA LEU A 49 -6.36 8.55 6.05
C LEU A 49 -7.51 7.58 5.79
N VAL A 50 -8.72 8.11 5.80
CA VAL A 50 -9.92 7.32 5.51
C VAL A 50 -10.35 7.60 4.08
N TYR A 51 -10.42 6.55 3.27
CA TYR A 51 -10.88 6.61 1.88
C TYR A 51 -12.20 5.83 1.74
N VAL A 52 -13.13 6.34 0.93
CA VAL A 52 -14.35 5.60 0.54
C VAL A 52 -14.23 5.27 -0.94
N ALA A 53 -14.35 3.99 -1.29
CA ALA A 53 -14.25 3.55 -2.68
C ALA A 53 -15.64 3.59 -3.33
N GLU A 54 -15.78 4.42 -4.37
CA GLU A 54 -17.02 4.55 -5.14
C GLU A 54 -16.92 3.73 -6.45
N PHE A 55 -17.97 2.94 -6.77
CA PHE A 55 -18.07 2.29 -8.07
C PHE A 55 -18.68 3.25 -9.09
N SER A 56 -18.02 3.42 -10.24
CA SER A 56 -18.53 4.26 -11.34
C SER A 56 -18.41 3.53 -12.69
N ARG A 57 -19.42 2.70 -13.02
CA ARG A 57 -19.68 2.29 -14.40
C ARG A 57 -21.05 2.79 -14.85
N ALA A 58 -21.17 3.03 -16.16
CA ALA A 58 -22.16 3.85 -16.88
C ALA A 58 -23.65 3.81 -16.48
N LEU A 59 -24.13 2.82 -15.70
CA LEU A 59 -25.51 2.70 -15.23
C LEU A 59 -25.68 2.72 -13.68
N LEU A 60 -24.58 2.67 -12.92
CA LEU A 60 -24.59 2.56 -11.44
C LEU A 60 -23.66 3.61 -10.82
N LYS A 61 -23.92 4.89 -11.09
CA LYS A 61 -23.16 6.00 -10.47
C LYS A 61 -23.54 6.10 -8.98
N LYS A 62 -22.54 6.26 -8.10
CA LYS A 62 -22.68 6.55 -6.65
C LYS A 62 -23.18 5.39 -5.77
N LEU A 63 -22.86 4.15 -6.12
CA LEU A 63 -23.16 3.03 -5.22
C LEU A 63 -21.95 2.74 -4.33
N ASP A 64 -22.14 2.85 -3.01
CA ASP A 64 -21.12 2.44 -2.03
C ASP A 64 -20.90 0.93 -2.13
N VAL A 65 -19.64 0.52 -2.27
CA VAL A 65 -19.25 -0.89 -2.40
C VAL A 65 -18.38 -1.34 -1.23
N ALA A 66 -17.44 -0.49 -0.80
CA ALA A 66 -16.55 -0.79 0.31
C ALA A 66 -15.98 0.47 0.95
N ASP A 67 -15.68 0.37 2.23
CA ASP A 67 -14.84 1.34 2.93
C ASP A 67 -13.39 0.89 2.87
N PHE A 68 -12.47 1.86 2.82
CA PHE A 68 -11.06 1.60 2.97
C PHE A 68 -10.45 2.56 4.00
N ARG A 69 -10.09 2.02 5.16
CA ARG A 69 -9.37 2.76 6.20
C ARG A 69 -7.88 2.52 6.05
N PHE A 70 -7.10 3.57 5.87
CA PHE A 70 -5.65 3.53 5.77
C PHE A 70 -5.00 4.28 6.92
N ILE A 71 -4.03 3.67 7.60
CA ILE A 71 -3.34 4.26 8.75
C ILE A 71 -1.84 4.12 8.53
N ALA A 72 -1.10 5.21 8.72
CA ALA A 72 0.37 5.22 8.73
C ALA A 72 0.87 5.57 10.13
N GLY A 73 1.62 4.66 10.74
CA GLY A 73 2.18 4.83 12.08
C GLY A 73 3.57 4.23 12.19
N LYS A 74 4.15 4.22 13.39
CA LYS A 74 5.43 3.55 13.67
C LYS A 74 5.20 2.12 14.12
N ASP A 75 6.13 1.23 13.86
CA ASP A 75 6.12 -0.11 14.45
C ASP A 75 6.57 -0.02 15.92
N GLU A 76 5.60 -0.16 16.83
CA GLU A 76 5.81 -0.10 18.28
C GLU A 76 6.80 -1.16 18.81
N ARG A 77 7.02 -2.25 18.06
CA ARG A 77 7.96 -3.31 18.45
C ARG A 77 9.40 -2.81 18.43
N MET A 78 9.75 -2.01 17.43
CA MET A 78 11.09 -1.41 17.30
C MET A 78 11.25 -0.21 18.22
N GLU A 79 10.19 0.56 18.49
CA GLU A 79 10.24 1.67 19.45
C GLU A 79 10.56 1.20 20.88
N LYS A 80 10.11 0.00 21.29
CA LYS A 80 10.42 -0.55 22.62
C LYS A 80 11.84 -1.10 22.72
N ALA A 81 12.37 -1.67 21.64
CA ALA A 81 13.75 -2.17 21.58
C ALA A 81 14.77 -1.02 21.63
N ASN A 82 14.55 0.04 20.85
CA ASN A 82 15.49 1.17 20.76
C ASN A 82 15.48 2.09 21.98
N ARG A 83 14.43 2.05 22.81
CA ARG A 83 14.39 2.78 24.09
C ARG A 83 15.35 2.19 25.14
N ALA A 84 15.83 0.96 24.93
CA ALA A 84 16.77 0.30 25.83
C ALA A 84 18.25 0.63 25.52
N ASP A 85 18.57 1.01 24.28
CA ASP A 85 19.94 1.28 23.84
C ASP A 85 20.15 2.79 23.62
N THR A 86 20.60 3.47 24.67
CA THR A 86 20.92 4.91 24.65
C THR A 86 22.35 5.09 24.13
N ASN A 87 22.57 4.99 22.81
CA ASN A 87 23.75 5.52 22.08
C ASN A 87 23.62 5.18 20.59
N VAL A 88 22.89 5.97 19.79
CA VAL A 88 22.94 5.85 18.32
C VAL A 88 22.96 7.22 17.66
N ASP A 89 23.93 7.39 16.78
CA ASP A 89 24.23 8.59 16.00
C ASP A 89 23.05 9.08 15.14
N ALA A 90 22.90 10.39 15.06
CA ALA A 90 21.88 11.08 14.30
C ALA A 90 22.06 10.89 12.78
N GLY A 91 21.45 9.86 12.20
CA GLY A 91 21.48 9.67 10.74
C GLY A 91 20.62 8.55 10.16
N ALA A 92 20.24 7.54 10.95
CA ALA A 92 19.33 6.48 10.52
C ALA A 92 17.98 6.64 11.23
N ALA A 93 16.86 6.55 10.50
CA ALA A 93 15.57 6.50 11.16
C ALA A 93 15.46 5.23 12.03
N ASP A 94 15.46 5.40 13.35
CA ASP A 94 15.38 4.32 14.36
C ASP A 94 14.00 3.65 14.47
N TYR A 95 13.20 3.65 13.40
CA TYR A 95 11.85 3.09 13.42
C TYR A 95 11.45 2.52 12.08
N SER A 96 10.61 1.49 12.08
CA SER A 96 9.92 1.02 10.87
C SER A 96 8.58 1.74 10.73
N LEU A 97 8.19 2.07 9.49
CA LEU A 97 6.88 2.60 9.15
C LEU A 97 5.89 1.43 9.07
N LYS A 98 4.83 1.47 9.87
CA LYS A 98 3.71 0.53 9.83
C LYS A 98 2.54 1.14 9.08
N LEU A 99 2.16 0.52 7.96
CA LEU A 99 0.97 0.86 7.20
C LEU A 99 -0.11 -0.18 7.49
N THR A 100 -1.34 0.26 7.74
CA THR A 100 -2.50 -0.62 7.97
C THR A 100 -3.62 -0.23 7.03
N GLY A 101 -4.17 -1.20 6.31
CA GLY A 101 -5.36 -1.07 5.48
C GLY A 101 -6.46 -1.98 6.01
N ASP A 102 -7.67 -1.45 6.19
CA ASP A 102 -8.88 -2.24 6.50
C ASP A 102 -9.93 -1.91 5.44
N VAL A 103 -10.26 -2.90 4.62
CA VAL A 103 -11.30 -2.83 3.59
C VAL A 103 -12.48 -3.64 4.09
N SER A 104 -13.67 -3.07 4.07
CA SER A 104 -14.89 -3.81 4.40
C SER A 104 -16.02 -3.49 3.43
N SER A 105 -16.76 -4.52 3.01
CA SER A 105 -17.97 -4.34 2.20
C SER A 105 -18.98 -3.46 2.92
N ARG A 106 -19.47 -2.40 2.28
CA ARG A 106 -20.51 -1.49 2.81
C ARG A 106 -21.61 -1.28 1.76
N GLY A 107 -22.78 -0.85 2.22
CA GLY A 107 -23.77 -0.21 1.37
C GLY A 107 -24.79 -1.18 0.76
N PHE A 108 -25.40 -0.73 -0.34
CA PHE A 108 -26.46 -1.47 -1.02
C PHE A 108 -25.90 -2.64 -1.85
N PHE A 109 -24.65 -2.57 -2.31
CA PHE A 109 -24.04 -3.60 -3.14
C PHE A 109 -23.82 -4.91 -2.37
N SER A 110 -23.34 -4.85 -1.13
CA SER A 110 -23.19 -6.03 -0.27
C SER A 110 -24.54 -6.70 0.02
N LYS A 111 -25.62 -5.91 0.18
CA LYS A 111 -26.99 -6.41 0.39
C LYS A 111 -27.58 -7.06 -0.86
N LEU A 112 -27.44 -6.44 -2.03
CA LEU A 112 -28.03 -6.94 -3.28
C LEU A 112 -27.38 -8.26 -3.73
N PHE A 113 -26.07 -8.40 -3.53
CA PHE A 113 -25.30 -9.57 -3.98
C PHE A 113 -24.92 -10.53 -2.85
N ASN A 114 -25.42 -10.29 -1.63
CA ASN A 114 -25.06 -11.02 -0.41
C ASN A 114 -23.53 -11.20 -0.23
N LEU A 115 -22.77 -10.19 -0.64
CA LEU A 115 -21.32 -10.22 -0.70
C LEU A 115 -20.76 -9.51 0.53
N HIS A 116 -20.36 -10.30 1.52
CA HIS A 116 -19.71 -9.83 2.74
C HIS A 116 -18.23 -10.18 2.68
N PHE A 117 -17.39 -9.15 2.62
CA PHE A 117 -15.95 -9.34 2.67
C PHE A 117 -15.29 -8.30 3.56
N ARG A 118 -14.19 -8.70 4.17
CA ARG A 118 -13.28 -7.84 4.93
C ARG A 118 -11.86 -8.26 4.62
N GLU A 119 -11.03 -7.29 4.30
CA GLU A 119 -9.60 -7.50 4.09
C GLU A 119 -8.81 -6.56 4.98
N ARG A 120 -7.93 -7.12 5.79
CA ARG A 120 -6.97 -6.36 6.61
C ARG A 120 -5.56 -6.63 6.13
N ILE A 121 -4.85 -5.58 5.77
CA ILE A 121 -3.46 -5.62 5.33
C ILE A 121 -2.61 -4.82 6.33
N GLU A 122 -1.45 -5.35 6.69
CA GLU A 122 -0.44 -4.64 7.46
C GLU A 122 0.90 -4.75 6.74
N SER A 123 1.58 -3.63 6.56
CA SER A 123 2.88 -3.55 5.89
C SER A 123 3.90 -2.88 6.80
N ILE A 124 5.08 -3.47 6.91
CA ILE A 124 6.24 -2.89 7.60
C ILE A 124 7.23 -2.45 6.54
N VAL A 125 7.58 -1.17 6.57
CA VAL A 125 8.39 -0.49 5.56
C VAL A 125 9.58 0.20 6.24
N GLU A 126 10.76 0.04 5.68
CA GLU A 126 11.95 0.79 6.07
C GLU A 126 11.80 2.25 5.60
N PRO A 127 11.72 3.27 6.48
CA PRO A 127 11.38 4.63 6.06
C PRO A 127 12.46 5.29 5.19
N ASN A 128 13.75 4.99 5.41
CA ASN A 128 14.85 5.67 4.69
C ASN A 128 14.93 5.25 3.22
N THR A 129 14.80 3.94 2.97
CA THR A 129 14.87 3.37 1.62
C THR A 129 13.48 3.17 1.00
N PHE A 130 12.43 3.34 1.81
CA PHE A 130 11.05 3.03 1.47
C PHE A 130 10.89 1.63 0.87
N THR A 131 11.63 0.66 1.43
CA THR A 131 11.59 -0.75 1.05
C THR A 131 10.66 -1.51 1.97
N VAL A 132 9.70 -2.24 1.40
CA VAL A 132 8.83 -3.13 2.19
C VAL A 132 9.68 -4.26 2.77
N GLN A 133 9.55 -4.50 4.07
CA GLN A 133 10.22 -5.62 4.75
C GLN A 133 9.28 -6.81 4.88
N LYS A 134 8.01 -6.54 5.22
CA LYS A 134 7.01 -7.56 5.49
C LYS A 134 5.60 -7.06 5.22
N THR A 135 4.75 -7.93 4.68
CA THR A 135 3.31 -7.71 4.52
C THR A 135 2.56 -8.86 5.17
N LYS A 136 1.50 -8.57 5.91
CA LYS A 136 0.53 -9.55 6.41
C LYS A 136 -0.85 -9.18 5.89
N ARG A 137 -1.58 -10.14 5.34
CA ARG A 137 -2.94 -9.95 4.84
C ARG A 137 -3.87 -11.00 5.45
N VAL A 138 -5.05 -10.56 5.89
CA VAL A 138 -6.16 -11.40 6.31
C VAL A 138 -7.34 -11.05 5.44
N ASP A 139 -7.85 -12.03 4.69
CA ASP A 139 -9.01 -11.90 3.80
C ASP A 139 -10.12 -12.82 4.30
N GLU A 140 -11.26 -12.23 4.64
CA GLU A 140 -12.47 -12.89 5.11
C GLU A 140 -13.58 -12.63 4.10
N GLN A 141 -14.12 -13.68 3.49
CA GLN A 141 -15.21 -13.60 2.52
C GLN A 141 -16.24 -14.69 2.81
N GLY A 142 -17.36 -14.31 3.45
CA GLY A 142 -18.35 -15.26 3.92
C GLY A 142 -17.74 -16.35 4.81
N LYS A 143 -17.81 -17.61 4.38
CA LYS A 143 -17.20 -18.76 5.08
C LYS A 143 -15.71 -18.97 4.76
N ARG A 144 -15.15 -18.21 3.83
CA ARG A 144 -13.73 -18.32 3.45
C ARG A 144 -12.90 -17.39 4.32
N SER A 145 -11.82 -17.91 4.89
CA SER A 145 -10.77 -17.09 5.51
C SER A 145 -9.42 -17.47 4.89
N ARG A 146 -8.58 -16.46 4.63
CA ARG A 146 -7.21 -16.62 4.12
C ARG A 146 -6.29 -15.71 4.91
N THR A 147 -5.18 -16.26 5.38
CA THR A 147 -4.11 -15.45 5.96
C THR A 147 -2.87 -15.64 5.11
N SER A 148 -2.28 -14.53 4.66
CA SER A 148 -1.05 -14.56 3.90
C SER A 148 0.00 -13.62 4.46
N GLU A 149 1.26 -13.95 4.17
CA GLU A 149 2.42 -13.22 4.60
C GLU A 149 3.43 -13.15 3.46
N SER A 150 3.99 -11.96 3.22
CA SER A 150 5.11 -11.71 2.32
C SER A 150 6.30 -11.22 3.12
N THR A 151 7.49 -11.75 2.85
CA THR A 151 8.77 -11.24 3.36
C THR A 151 9.65 -10.86 2.19
N TYR A 152 10.33 -9.72 2.31
CA TYR A 152 11.17 -9.16 1.26
C TYR A 152 12.60 -9.13 1.77
N SER A 153 13.49 -9.85 1.10
CA SER A 153 14.90 -9.90 1.46
C SER A 153 15.75 -10.22 0.25
N ASN A 154 16.94 -9.61 0.16
CA ASN A 154 17.96 -9.91 -0.85
C ASN A 154 17.42 -9.90 -2.30
N GLY A 155 16.59 -8.91 -2.65
CA GLY A 155 16.00 -8.80 -4.00
C GLY A 155 14.97 -9.88 -4.33
N LYS A 156 14.38 -10.52 -3.32
CA LYS A 156 13.38 -11.57 -3.49
C LYS A 156 12.20 -11.38 -2.54
N VAL A 157 11.00 -11.62 -3.04
CA VAL A 157 9.79 -11.74 -2.22
C VAL A 157 9.47 -13.22 -2.03
N PHE A 158 9.20 -13.60 -0.78
CA PHE A 158 8.68 -14.91 -0.39
C PHE A 158 7.27 -14.72 0.16
N TRP A 159 6.31 -15.44 -0.40
CA TRP A 159 4.91 -15.37 -0.01
C TRP A 159 4.39 -16.74 0.42
N ILE A 160 3.58 -16.73 1.46
CA ILE A 160 2.87 -17.90 1.95
C ILE A 160 1.43 -17.55 2.31
N GLU A 161 0.48 -18.39 1.92
CA GLU A 161 -0.94 -18.28 2.25
C GLU A 161 -1.44 -19.56 2.91
N ARG A 162 -2.23 -19.39 3.96
CA ARG A 162 -2.83 -20.45 4.76
C ARG A 162 -4.34 -20.29 4.80
N ASP A 163 -5.02 -21.41 4.99
CA ASP A 163 -6.46 -21.50 5.22
C ASP A 163 -6.71 -21.70 6.72
N PRO A 164 -7.10 -20.67 7.49
CA PRO A 164 -7.37 -20.83 8.92
C PRO A 164 -8.49 -21.84 9.21
N ASN A 165 -9.42 -22.03 8.26
CA ASN A 165 -10.53 -22.98 8.40
C ASN A 165 -10.13 -24.42 8.08
N ASN A 166 -8.94 -24.63 7.51
CA ASN A 166 -8.36 -25.95 7.30
C ASN A 166 -6.85 -25.92 7.56
N PRO A 167 -6.41 -25.92 8.82
CA PRO A 167 -5.00 -25.81 9.18
C PRO A 167 -4.13 -26.98 8.68
N ALA A 168 -4.73 -28.15 8.44
CA ALA A 168 -4.05 -29.33 7.91
C ALA A 168 -3.76 -29.24 6.40
N ARG A 169 -4.41 -28.30 5.70
CA ARG A 169 -4.17 -28.07 4.27
C ARG A 169 -2.78 -27.49 4.06
N THR A 170 -2.06 -28.04 3.08
CA THR A 170 -0.74 -27.52 2.68
C THR A 170 -0.83 -26.03 2.30
N PRO A 171 0.03 -25.16 2.86
CA PRO A 171 0.08 -23.74 2.50
C PRO A 171 0.39 -23.53 1.02
N ARG A 172 -0.18 -22.49 0.42
CA ARG A 172 0.22 -22.03 -0.90
C ARG A 172 1.45 -21.15 -0.75
N THR A 173 2.45 -21.36 -1.60
CA THR A 173 3.67 -20.56 -1.57
C THR A 173 4.00 -20.05 -2.96
N ALA A 174 4.67 -18.90 -3.00
CA ALA A 174 5.18 -18.30 -4.23
C ALA A 174 6.41 -17.46 -3.89
N SER A 175 7.29 -17.29 -4.85
CA SER A 175 8.41 -16.37 -4.71
C SER A 175 8.79 -15.78 -6.05
N ALA A 176 9.24 -14.54 -6.04
CA ALA A 176 9.69 -13.84 -7.22
C ALA A 176 10.91 -12.98 -6.89
N ALA A 177 11.84 -12.90 -7.83
CA ALA A 177 12.94 -11.94 -7.76
C ALA A 177 12.43 -10.55 -8.18
N PHE A 178 13.05 -9.51 -7.65
CA PHE A 178 12.86 -8.12 -8.06
C PHE A 178 14.18 -7.37 -8.06
N THR A 179 14.23 -6.27 -8.81
CA THR A 179 15.37 -5.36 -8.87
C THR A 179 14.91 -3.97 -8.49
N GLY A 180 15.73 -3.25 -7.72
CA GLY A 180 15.38 -1.93 -7.22
C GLY A 180 14.29 -1.99 -6.15
N GLN A 181 13.49 -0.93 -6.09
CA GLN A 181 12.45 -0.77 -5.09
C GLN A 181 11.17 -1.48 -5.54
N VAL A 182 10.61 -2.33 -4.67
CA VAL A 182 9.31 -2.97 -4.86
C VAL A 182 8.37 -2.54 -3.74
N GLN A 183 7.15 -2.20 -4.10
CA GLN A 183 6.10 -1.82 -3.16
C GLN A 183 5.12 -2.99 -2.99
N ASP A 184 4.45 -3.08 -1.87
CA ASP A 184 3.18 -3.78 -1.76
C ASP A 184 2.02 -2.80 -1.98
N ILE A 185 0.78 -3.26 -1.88
CA ILE A 185 -0.39 -2.41 -2.16
C ILE A 185 -0.43 -1.17 -1.25
N LEU A 186 -0.19 -1.32 0.06
CA LEU A 186 -0.29 -0.21 1.01
C LEU A 186 0.85 0.78 0.84
N SER A 187 2.08 0.28 0.70
CA SER A 187 3.25 1.10 0.47
C SER A 187 3.22 1.77 -0.90
N ALA A 188 2.62 1.16 -1.94
CA ALA A 188 2.40 1.81 -3.23
C ALA A 188 1.42 2.98 -3.10
N ILE A 189 0.28 2.81 -2.42
CA ILE A 189 -0.66 3.88 -2.10
C ILE A 189 0.06 5.05 -1.44
N TYR A 190 0.93 4.75 -0.47
CA TYR A 190 1.70 5.75 0.23
C TYR A 190 2.76 6.43 -0.64
N PHE A 191 3.56 5.64 -1.38
CA PHE A 191 4.58 6.11 -2.31
C PHE A 191 4.00 7.05 -3.36
N LEU A 192 2.83 6.74 -3.89
CA LEU A 192 2.16 7.57 -4.89
C LEU A 192 1.81 8.97 -4.35
N ARG A 193 1.50 9.10 -3.06
CA ARG A 193 1.25 10.40 -2.41
C ARG A 193 2.50 11.25 -2.29
N THR A 194 3.69 10.63 -2.30
CA THR A 194 4.96 11.36 -2.23
C THR A 194 5.47 11.78 -3.60
N GLN A 195 4.86 11.31 -4.68
CA GLN A 195 5.26 11.67 -6.03
C GLN A 195 4.71 13.04 -6.44
N PRO A 196 5.41 13.77 -7.31
CA PRO A 196 4.86 14.94 -7.98
C PRO A 196 3.77 14.52 -8.98
N LEU A 197 2.52 14.54 -8.51
CA LEU A 197 1.34 14.15 -9.30
C LEU A 197 0.94 15.25 -10.31
N GLU A 198 1.77 15.52 -11.31
CA GLU A 198 1.49 16.47 -12.39
C GLU A 198 0.57 15.85 -13.44
N LEU A 199 -0.42 16.60 -13.95
CA LEU A 199 -1.35 16.09 -14.95
C LEU A 199 -0.61 15.60 -16.20
N GLY A 200 -1.01 14.46 -16.74
CA GLY A 200 -0.39 13.81 -17.90
C GLY A 200 0.90 13.03 -17.59
N ARG A 201 1.52 13.25 -16.42
CA ARG A 201 2.71 12.50 -16.01
C ARG A 201 2.39 11.02 -15.90
N SER A 202 3.29 10.19 -16.43
CA SER A 202 3.22 8.74 -16.34
C SER A 202 4.53 8.18 -15.78
N PHE A 203 4.45 7.13 -14.97
CA PHE A 203 5.59 6.43 -14.41
C PHE A 203 5.22 4.98 -14.06
N GLU A 204 6.20 4.11 -13.94
CA GLU A 204 6.01 2.70 -13.57
C GLU A 204 6.24 2.52 -12.07
N VAL A 205 5.42 1.68 -11.43
CA VAL A 205 5.62 1.25 -10.05
C VAL A 205 5.68 -0.27 -10.01
N ALA A 206 6.77 -0.82 -9.48
CA ALA A 206 6.88 -2.25 -9.21
C ALA A 206 6.06 -2.60 -7.97
N ILE A 207 5.00 -3.41 -8.13
CA ILE A 207 4.15 -3.87 -7.04
C ILE A 207 4.27 -5.38 -6.89
N SER A 208 4.54 -5.83 -5.67
CA SER A 208 4.46 -7.22 -5.25
C SER A 208 3.09 -7.51 -4.69
N ASP A 209 2.43 -8.52 -5.25
CA ASP A 209 1.20 -9.09 -4.71
C ASP A 209 1.21 -10.61 -4.86
N SER A 210 0.83 -11.30 -3.79
CA SER A 210 0.70 -12.78 -3.78
C SER A 210 1.98 -13.51 -4.26
N GLY A 211 3.15 -12.97 -3.90
CA GLY A 211 4.46 -13.53 -4.26
C GLY A 211 4.88 -13.34 -5.71
N ARG A 212 4.21 -12.46 -6.44
CA ARG A 212 4.53 -12.06 -7.82
C ARG A 212 4.79 -10.57 -7.87
N VAL A 213 5.61 -10.15 -8.83
CA VAL A 213 5.98 -8.74 -9.02
C VAL A 213 5.44 -8.28 -10.37
N TYR A 214 4.75 -7.15 -10.37
CA TYR A 214 4.11 -6.54 -11.52
C TYR A 214 4.66 -5.14 -11.73
N GLN A 215 4.92 -4.76 -12.98
CA GLN A 215 5.17 -3.36 -13.33
C GLN A 215 3.83 -2.73 -13.68
N ILE A 216 3.44 -1.72 -12.89
CA ILE A 216 2.13 -1.08 -13.03
C ILE A 216 2.34 0.33 -13.59
N PRO A 217 1.81 0.61 -14.80
CA PRO A 217 1.82 1.95 -15.36
C PRO A 217 0.84 2.82 -14.58
N VAL A 218 1.34 3.93 -14.04
CA VAL A 218 0.55 4.94 -13.36
C VAL A 218 0.52 6.18 -14.23
N ARG A 219 -0.69 6.73 -14.46
CA ARG A 219 -0.89 8.00 -15.16
C ARG A 219 -1.75 8.93 -14.32
N VAL A 220 -1.28 10.16 -14.16
CA VAL A 220 -2.04 11.21 -13.49
C VAL A 220 -3.02 11.82 -14.49
N VAL A 221 -4.31 11.56 -14.31
CA VAL A 221 -5.35 11.97 -15.27
C VAL A 221 -6.13 13.21 -14.84
N GLU A 222 -6.27 13.44 -13.54
CA GLU A 222 -7.07 14.53 -13.00
C GLU A 222 -6.56 14.95 -11.61
N LYS A 223 -6.77 16.21 -11.25
CA LYS A 223 -6.60 16.72 -9.89
C LYS A 223 -7.95 17.17 -9.36
N LYS A 224 -8.40 16.55 -8.27
CA LYS A 224 -9.67 16.89 -7.62
C LYS A 224 -9.42 17.38 -6.20
N ARG A 225 -10.15 18.42 -5.78
CA ARG A 225 -10.19 18.84 -4.37
C ARG A 225 -11.11 17.89 -3.60
N LEU A 226 -10.60 17.35 -2.50
CA LEU A 226 -11.39 16.53 -1.58
C LEU A 226 -11.67 17.33 -0.32
N LYS A 227 -12.89 17.20 0.21
CA LYS A 227 -13.21 17.69 1.55
C LYS A 227 -12.53 16.76 2.54
N THR A 228 -11.64 17.29 3.37
CA THR A 228 -11.01 16.52 4.44
C THR A 228 -11.64 16.87 5.78
N VAL A 229 -11.52 15.97 6.78
CA VAL A 229 -12.07 16.18 8.13
C VAL A 229 -11.46 17.41 8.81
N ARG A 230 -10.29 17.88 8.34
CA ARG A 230 -9.59 19.07 8.87
C ARG A 230 -9.72 20.33 8.00
N GLY A 231 -10.64 20.35 7.02
CA GLY A 231 -10.87 21.50 6.13
C GLY A 231 -10.36 21.27 4.72
#